data_AF-A0A817LE23-F1
#
_entry.id   AF-A0A817LE23-F1
#
_cell.length_a   1.000
_cell.length_b   1.000
_cell.length_c   1.000
_cell.angle_alpha   90.00
_cell.angle_beta   90.00
_cell.angle_gamma   90.00
#
_symmetry.space_group_name_H-M   'P 1'
#
loop_
_entity.id
_entity.type
_entity.pdbx_description
1 polymer ?
#
loop_
_entity_poly.entity_id
_entity_poly.type
_entity_poly.pdbx_seq_one_letter_code
_entity_poly.pdbx_strand_id
1 'polypeptide(L)'
;MIQATVFPVGLILIIMTSVELFTGNTMILMISTLDRKTTLLNLIISWIVLYCGNFAGCLFCSGILVYYVGILSNDPYLSFTVQLAAVKGNIEWHQIFLRGIAGDWLICLGISLTISTRELHSKIIAIYLPIWFLISVGYEHSIANMFTVQM
;
A
#
# COMPACT_ATOMS: atom_id res chain seq x y z
N MET A 1 -9.38 -0.66 14.52
CA MET A 1 -10.53 -1.34 13.88
C MET A 1 -11.31 -0.47 12.91
N ILE A 2 -11.76 0.74 13.28
CA ILE A 2 -12.48 1.63 12.33
C ILE A 2 -11.59 1.98 11.12
N GLN A 3 -10.33 2.35 11.33
CA GLN A 3 -9.37 2.61 10.24
C GLN A 3 -9.25 1.44 9.25
N ALA A 4 -9.17 0.20 9.76
CA ALA A 4 -9.08 -1.01 8.93
C ALA A 4 -10.31 -1.22 8.04
N THR A 5 -11.47 -0.66 8.42
CA THR A 5 -12.73 -0.77 7.66
C THR A 5 -12.72 0.14 6.43
N VAL A 6 -12.02 1.29 6.50
CA VAL A 6 -11.99 2.31 5.45
C VAL A 6 -10.76 2.15 4.54
N PHE A 7 -9.66 1.65 5.08
CA PHE A 7 -8.38 1.51 4.35
C PHE A 7 -8.46 0.72 3.02
N PRO A 8 -9.25 -0.37 2.89
CA PRO A 8 -9.33 -1.14 1.64
C PRO A 8 -9.80 -0.35 0.42
N VAL A 9 -10.47 0.79 0.61
CA VAL A 9 -10.94 1.68 -0.47
C VAL A 9 -9.78 2.08 -1.39
N GLY A 10 -8.59 2.34 -0.86
CA GLY A 10 -7.42 2.72 -1.66
C GLY A 10 -7.03 1.65 -2.68
N LEU A 11 -6.90 0.39 -2.25
CA LEU A 11 -6.52 -0.70 -3.16
C LEU A 11 -7.67 -1.05 -4.13
N ILE A 12 -8.93 -0.93 -3.70
CA ILE A 12 -10.08 -1.09 -4.60
C ILE A 12 -10.00 -0.08 -5.75
N LEU A 13 -9.76 1.21 -5.44
CA LEU A 13 -9.64 2.24 -6.47
C LEU A 13 -8.46 1.97 -7.41
N ILE A 14 -7.31 1.54 -6.88
CA ILE A 14 -6.14 1.23 -7.70
C ILE A 14 -6.47 0.14 -8.74
N ILE A 15 -7.10 -0.95 -8.30
CA ILE A 15 -7.46 -2.05 -9.19
C ILE A 15 -8.56 -1.64 -10.18
N MET A 16 -9.55 -0.85 -9.76
CA MET A 16 -10.63 -0.41 -10.65
C MET A 16 -10.17 0.60 -11.69
N THR A 17 -9.22 1.45 -11.35
CA THR A 17 -8.65 2.45 -12.27
C THR A 17 -7.47 1.91 -13.07
N SER A 18 -7.01 0.69 -12.76
CA SER A 18 -5.83 0.06 -13.37
C SER A 18 -4.58 0.95 -13.29
N VAL A 19 -4.46 1.72 -12.21
CA VAL A 19 -3.23 2.48 -11.92
C VAL A 19 -2.21 1.57 -11.24
N GLU A 20 -0.95 1.95 -11.37
CA GLU A 20 0.15 1.09 -10.98
C GLU A 20 0.55 1.23 -9.51
N LEU A 21 0.70 0.10 -8.83
CA LEU A 21 1.13 0.03 -7.43
C LEU A 21 2.32 -0.92 -7.29
N PHE A 22 3.39 -0.44 -6.65
CA PHE A 22 4.61 -1.23 -6.44
C PHE A 22 4.32 -2.57 -5.76
N THR A 23 3.69 -2.56 -4.57
CA THR A 23 3.36 -3.78 -3.80
C THR A 23 2.39 -4.71 -4.50
N GLY A 24 1.64 -4.21 -5.49
CA GLY A 24 0.79 -5.08 -6.30
C GLY A 24 1.52 -5.77 -7.44
N ASN A 25 2.58 -5.13 -7.92
CA ASN A 25 3.37 -5.59 -9.06
C ASN A 25 4.57 -6.45 -8.66
N THR A 26 4.97 -6.49 -7.39
CA THR A 26 6.07 -7.34 -6.89
C THR A 26 5.88 -8.80 -7.32
N MET A 27 4.71 -9.39 -7.01
CA MET A 27 4.36 -10.76 -7.40
C MET A 27 4.22 -10.92 -8.92
N ILE A 28 3.48 -10.03 -9.59
CA ILE A 28 3.18 -10.16 -11.03
C ILE A 28 4.46 -10.12 -11.86
N LEU A 29 5.33 -9.14 -11.61
CA LEU A 29 6.58 -8.96 -12.36
C LEU A 29 7.57 -10.09 -12.04
N MET A 30 7.60 -10.57 -10.79
CA MET A 30 8.43 -11.73 -10.42
C MET A 30 7.98 -12.98 -11.19
N ILE A 31 6.68 -13.29 -11.19
CA ILE A 31 6.11 -14.44 -11.93
C ILE A 31 6.41 -14.30 -13.43
N SER A 32 6.19 -13.12 -14.02
CA SER A 32 6.50 -12.85 -15.43
C SER A 32 7.97 -13.08 -15.78
N THR A 33 8.88 -12.70 -14.88
CA THR A 33 10.32 -12.87 -15.08
C THR A 33 10.74 -14.33 -14.95
N LEU A 34 10.17 -15.06 -13.98
CA LEU A 34 10.40 -16.49 -13.81
C LEU A 34 9.84 -17.31 -14.99
N ASP A 35 8.72 -16.86 -15.57
CA ASP A 35 8.13 -17.41 -16.80
C ASP A 35 8.85 -16.93 -18.08
N ARG A 36 9.98 -16.22 -17.94
CA ARG A 36 10.83 -15.71 -19.04
C ARG A 36 10.12 -14.79 -20.04
N LYS A 37 9.00 -14.20 -19.65
CA LYS A 37 8.27 -13.19 -20.44
C LYS A 37 8.92 -11.80 -20.33
N THR A 38 9.61 -11.54 -19.23
CA THR A 38 10.35 -10.31 -18.96
C THR A 38 11.77 -10.62 -18.53
N THR A 39 12.71 -9.70 -18.77
CA THR A 39 14.09 -9.82 -18.30
C THR A 39 14.21 -9.35 -16.84
N LEU A 40 15.28 -9.78 -16.16
CA LEU A 40 15.62 -9.26 -14.83
C LEU A 40 15.84 -7.74 -14.84
N LEU A 41 16.33 -7.19 -15.94
CA LEU A 41 16.48 -5.74 -16.11
C LEU A 41 15.12 -5.04 -16.12
N ASN A 42 14.13 -5.59 -16.85
CA ASN A 42 12.77 -5.05 -16.85
C ASN A 42 12.17 -5.07 -15.45
N LEU A 43 12.35 -6.17 -14.70
CA LEU A 43 11.90 -6.29 -13.31
C LEU A 43 12.44 -5.15 -12.43
N ILE A 44 13.76 -4.95 -12.44
CA ILE A 44 14.43 -3.96 -11.59
C ILE A 44 14.01 -2.53 -11.99
N ILE A 45 13.98 -2.23 -13.28
CA ILE A 45 13.54 -0.90 -13.77
C ILE A 45 12.09 -0.64 -13.36
N SER A 46 11.20 -1.60 -13.57
CA SER A 46 9.79 -1.47 -13.16
C SER A 46 9.67 -1.25 -11.65
N TRP A 47 10.38 -2.01 -10.83
CA TRP A 47 10.38 -1.81 -9.37
C TRP A 47 10.81 -0.40 -8.97
N ILE A 48 11.90 0.10 -9.54
CA ILE A 48 12.40 1.46 -9.24
C ILE A 48 11.37 2.52 -9.68
N VAL A 49 10.89 2.44 -10.92
CA VAL A 49 9.94 3.42 -11.48
C VAL A 49 8.64 3.43 -10.67
N LEU A 50 8.08 2.26 -10.35
CA LEU A 50 6.86 2.13 -9.58
C LEU A 50 7.01 2.66 -8.16
N TYR A 51 8.09 2.29 -7.47
CA TYR A 51 8.35 2.74 -6.11
C TYR A 51 8.54 4.26 -6.04
N CYS A 52 9.33 4.83 -6.94
CA CYS A 52 9.55 6.27 -7.04
C CYS A 52 8.27 7.02 -7.43
N GLY A 53 7.48 6.49 -8.36
CA GLY A 53 6.20 7.08 -8.77
C GLY A 53 5.19 7.09 -7.63
N ASN A 54 5.07 5.99 -6.89
CA ASN A 54 4.23 5.94 -5.69
C ASN A 54 4.72 6.92 -4.62
N PHE A 55 6.03 7.01 -4.38
CA PHE A 55 6.59 7.96 -3.42
C PHE A 55 6.30 9.42 -3.81
N ALA A 56 6.48 9.78 -5.08
CA ALA A 56 6.16 11.12 -5.60
C ALA A 56 4.67 11.45 -5.43
N GLY A 57 3.77 10.49 -5.70
CA GLY A 57 2.34 10.64 -5.46
C GLY A 57 2.02 10.85 -3.97
N CYS A 58 2.65 10.09 -3.08
CA CYS A 58 2.48 10.27 -1.63
C CYS A 58 2.94 11.64 -1.17
N LEU A 59 4.10 12.14 -1.63
CA LEU A 59 4.58 13.49 -1.30
C LEU A 59 3.66 14.60 -1.81
N PHE A 60 3.10 14.44 -3.01
CA PHE A 60 2.11 15.37 -3.55
C PHE A 60 0.85 15.40 -2.67
N CYS A 61 0.31 14.23 -2.33
CA CYS A 61 -0.89 14.14 -1.51
C CYS A 61 -0.65 14.64 -0.07
N SER A 62 0.39 14.15 0.62
CA SER A 62 0.65 14.53 2.02
C SER A 62 1.10 15.99 2.13
N GLY A 63 2.00 16.44 1.26
CA GLY A 63 2.57 17.79 1.33
C GLY A 63 1.60 18.87 0.84
N ILE A 64 0.97 18.66 -0.31
CA ILE A 64 0.13 19.69 -0.95
C ILE A 64 -1.33 19.52 -0.57
N LEU A 65 -1.91 18.32 -0.72
CA LEU A 65 -3.35 18.14 -0.53
C LEU A 65 -3.77 18.04 0.95
N VAL A 66 -2.84 17.70 1.85
CA VAL A 66 -3.12 17.55 3.28
C VAL A 66 -2.47 18.66 4.10
N TYR A 67 -1.14 18.76 4.08
CA TYR A 67 -0.39 19.71 4.91
C TYR A 67 -0.62 21.16 4.47
N TYR A 68 -0.38 21.50 3.20
CA TYR A 68 -0.51 22.88 2.72
C TYR A 68 -1.94 23.42 2.80
N VAL A 69 -2.95 22.57 2.58
CA VAL A 69 -4.38 22.93 2.73
C VAL A 69 -4.80 23.04 4.21
N GLY A 70 -3.98 22.54 5.14
CA GLY A 70 -4.20 22.68 6.58
C GLY A 70 -5.21 21.68 7.18
N ILE A 71 -5.42 20.53 6.53
CA ILE A 71 -6.39 19.51 6.98
C ILE A 71 -6.02 18.97 8.38
N LEU A 72 -4.72 18.84 8.66
CA LEU A 72 -4.20 18.27 9.92
C LEU A 72 -3.71 19.32 10.92
N SER A 73 -3.95 20.62 10.68
CA SER A 73 -3.33 21.69 11.46
C SER A 73 -3.85 21.85 12.89
N ASN A 74 -4.97 21.21 13.24
CA ASN A 74 -5.63 21.35 14.53
C ASN A 74 -5.76 20.00 15.26
N ASP A 75 -5.77 20.06 16.58
CA ASP A 75 -6.10 18.89 17.39
C ASP A 75 -7.57 18.44 17.18
N PRO A 76 -7.85 17.13 17.23
CA PRO A 76 -6.94 16.04 17.64
C PRO A 76 -6.07 15.45 16.49
N TYR A 77 -6.14 15.99 15.29
CA TYR A 77 -5.51 15.38 14.11
C TYR A 77 -3.99 15.58 14.06
N LEU A 78 -3.51 16.73 14.53
CA LEU A 78 -2.08 17.03 14.61
C LEU A 78 -1.37 16.07 15.58
N SER A 79 -1.84 16.00 16.82
CA SER A 79 -1.28 15.11 17.84
C SER A 79 -1.36 13.64 17.44
N PHE A 80 -2.46 13.21 16.82
CA PHE A 80 -2.60 11.84 16.32
C PHE A 80 -1.56 11.49 15.26
N THR A 81 -1.33 12.36 14.28
CA THR A 81 -0.37 12.13 13.19
C THR A 81 1.06 12.04 13.71
N VAL A 82 1.45 12.95 14.61
CA VAL A 82 2.78 12.92 15.26
C VAL A 82 2.98 11.63 16.07
N GLN A 83 1.96 11.22 16.83
CA GLN A 83 2.03 9.97 17.61
C GLN A 83 2.14 8.75 16.69
N LEU A 84 1.38 8.71 15.59
CA LEU A 84 1.41 7.62 14.63
C LEU A 84 2.79 7.48 13.97
N ALA A 85 3.39 8.59 13.56
CA ALA A 85 4.73 8.62 12.99
C ALA A 85 5.79 8.15 14.02
N ALA A 86 5.68 8.60 15.28
CA ALA A 86 6.58 8.18 16.35
C ALA A 86 6.47 6.68 16.66
N VAL A 87 5.26 6.11 16.65
CA VAL A 87 5.05 4.67 16.87
C VAL A 87 5.69 3.88 15.73
N LYS A 88 5.46 4.27 14.47
CA LYS A 88 6.03 3.57 13.31
C LYS A 88 7.55 3.70 13.22
N GLY A 89 8.11 4.83 13.63
CA GLY A 89 9.56 5.09 13.63
C GLY A 89 10.34 4.33 14.70
N ASN A 90 9.68 3.85 15.77
CA ASN A 90 10.33 3.15 16.88
C ASN A 90 10.22 1.62 16.81
N ILE A 91 9.72 1.06 15.71
CA ILE A 91 9.64 -0.40 15.53
C ILE A 91 11.03 -0.92 15.12
N GLU A 92 11.48 -2.00 15.75
CA GLU A 92 12.76 -2.62 15.40
C GLU A 92 12.77 -3.17 13.97
N TRP A 93 13.90 -3.04 13.28
CA TRP A 93 14.02 -3.36 11.84
C TRP A 93 13.53 -4.77 11.48
N HIS A 94 13.81 -5.77 12.32
CA HIS A 94 13.45 -7.16 12.06
C HIS A 94 11.94 -7.39 12.21
N GLN A 95 11.29 -6.65 13.10
CA GLN A 95 9.84 -6.66 13.25
C GLN A 95 9.18 -6.01 12.03
N ILE A 96 9.70 -4.87 11.56
CA ILE A 96 9.22 -4.22 10.32
C ILE A 96 9.37 -5.17 9.13
N PHE A 97 10.52 -5.86 9.01
CA PHE A 97 10.78 -6.79 7.93
C PHE A 97 9.76 -7.93 7.88
N LEU A 98 9.51 -8.61 9.01
CA LEU A 98 8.52 -9.70 9.08
C LEU A 98 7.09 -9.21 8.84
N ARG A 99 6.74 -8.04 9.40
CA ARG A 99 5.42 -7.42 9.16
C ARG A 99 5.24 -7.02 7.70
N GLY A 100 6.30 -6.59 7.02
CA GLY A 100 6.29 -6.25 5.60
C GLY A 100 6.08 -7.48 4.72
N ILE A 101 6.71 -8.62 5.04
CA ILE A 101 6.48 -9.89 4.32
C ILE A 101 5.01 -10.30 4.40
N ALA A 102 4.44 -10.32 5.62
CA ALA A 102 3.05 -10.70 5.81
C ALA A 102 2.08 -9.68 5.17
N GLY A 103 2.41 -8.39 5.24
CA GLY A 103 1.64 -7.33 4.59
C GLY A 103 1.58 -7.49 3.07
N ASP A 104 2.73 -7.65 2.41
CA ASP A 104 2.78 -7.80 0.95
C ASP A 104 2.15 -9.11 0.48
N TRP A 105 2.24 -10.18 1.28
CA TRP A 105 1.54 -11.44 1.02
C TRP A 105 0.03 -11.21 0.88
N LEU A 106 -0.60 -10.51 1.84
CA LEU A 106 -2.04 -10.26 1.81
C LEU A 106 -2.46 -9.37 0.63
N ILE A 107 -1.61 -8.41 0.24
CA ILE A 107 -1.85 -7.57 -0.94
C ILE A 107 -1.82 -8.42 -2.20
N CYS A 108 -0.78 -9.24 -2.36
CA CYS A 108 -0.63 -10.15 -3.48
C CYS A 108 -1.78 -11.18 -3.56
N LEU A 109 -2.25 -11.66 -2.40
CA LEU A 109 -3.43 -12.53 -2.29
C LEU A 109 -4.68 -11.82 -2.81
N GLY A 110 -4.94 -10.59 -2.36
CA GLY A 110 -6.09 -9.79 -2.82
C GLY A 110 -6.09 -9.56 -4.34
N ILE A 111 -4.90 -9.32 -4.92
CA ILE A 111 -4.73 -9.17 -6.37
C ILE A 111 -4.97 -10.50 -7.09
N SER A 112 -4.42 -11.61 -6.58
CA SER A 112 -4.65 -12.95 -7.14
C SER A 112 -6.13 -13.32 -7.17
N LEU A 113 -6.86 -13.03 -6.09
CA LEU A 113 -8.30 -13.25 -6.00
C LEU A 113 -9.07 -12.36 -6.99
N THR A 114 -8.64 -11.11 -7.16
CA THR A 114 -9.22 -10.19 -8.16
C THR A 114 -9.04 -10.72 -9.58
N ILE A 115 -7.84 -11.21 -9.93
CA ILE A 115 -7.56 -11.80 -11.24
C ILE A 115 -8.42 -13.05 -11.48
N SER A 116 -8.73 -13.79 -10.42
CA SER A 116 -9.56 -15.01 -10.46
C SER A 116 -11.07 -14.73 -10.58
N THR A 117 -11.52 -13.47 -10.54
CA THR A 117 -12.94 -13.09 -10.57
C THR A 117 -13.28 -12.15 -11.73
N ARG A 118 -14.52 -12.22 -12.22
CA ARG A 118 -14.99 -11.41 -13.37
C ARG A 118 -15.80 -10.20 -12.93
N GLU A 119 -16.76 -10.42 -12.03
CA GLU A 119 -17.70 -9.38 -11.59
C GLU A 119 -17.04 -8.32 -10.70
N LEU A 120 -17.47 -7.07 -10.87
CA LEU A 120 -16.99 -5.91 -10.11
C LEU A 120 -17.16 -6.11 -8.61
N HIS A 121 -18.34 -6.53 -8.17
CA HIS A 121 -18.63 -6.75 -6.75
C HIS A 121 -17.74 -7.84 -6.14
N SER A 122 -17.45 -8.90 -6.89
CA SER A 122 -16.56 -9.98 -6.45
C SER A 122 -15.12 -9.48 -6.28
N LYS A 123 -14.64 -8.61 -7.18
CA LYS A 123 -13.31 -7.98 -7.05
C LYS A 123 -13.20 -7.09 -5.82
N ILE A 124 -14.24 -6.32 -5.53
CA ILE A 124 -14.30 -5.46 -4.34
C ILE A 124 -14.18 -6.31 -3.07
N ILE A 125 -14.97 -7.38 -2.95
CA ILE A 125 -14.95 -8.25 -1.77
C ILE A 125 -13.61 -9.00 -1.66
N ALA A 126 -13.09 -9.48 -2.78
CA ALA A 126 -11.81 -10.18 -2.86
C ALA A 126 -10.62 -9.34 -2.33
N ILE A 127 -10.64 -8.02 -2.59
CA ILE A 127 -9.63 -7.08 -2.09
C ILE A 127 -9.94 -6.68 -0.64
N TYR A 128 -11.22 -6.50 -0.31
CA TYR A 128 -11.62 -5.94 0.97
C TYR A 128 -11.11 -6.78 2.15
N LEU A 129 -11.34 -8.09 2.13
CA LEU A 129 -11.02 -8.96 3.26
C LEU A 129 -9.52 -9.05 3.57
N PRO A 130 -8.62 -9.34 2.59
CA PRO A 130 -7.18 -9.39 2.87
C PRO A 130 -6.61 -8.07 3.38
N ILE A 131 -7.09 -6.94 2.85
CA ILE A 131 -6.59 -5.62 3.23
C ILE A 131 -7.14 -5.16 4.58
N TRP A 132 -8.42 -5.46 4.87
CA TRP A 132 -8.97 -5.26 6.21
C TRP A 132 -8.17 -6.05 7.25
N PHE A 133 -7.81 -7.31 6.94
CA PHE A 133 -7.02 -8.16 7.82
C PHE A 133 -5.60 -7.62 8.03
N LEU A 134 -4.95 -7.16 6.96
CA LEU A 134 -3.62 -6.54 7.00
C LEU A 134 -3.56 -5.42 8.05
N ILE A 135 -4.51 -4.50 8.01
CA ILE A 135 -4.55 -3.35 8.92
C ILE A 135 -5.05 -3.72 10.31
N SER A 136 -5.98 -4.68 10.41
CA SER A 136 -6.50 -5.12 11.71
C SER A 136 -5.45 -5.81 12.56
N VAL A 137 -4.53 -6.57 11.94
CA VAL A 137 -3.42 -7.24 12.63
C VAL A 137 -2.23 -6.29 12.85
N GLY A 138 -2.12 -5.20 12.08
CA GLY A 138 -1.02 -4.24 12.20
C GLY A 138 0.23 -4.65 11.41
N TYR A 139 0.04 -5.30 10.26
CA TYR A 139 1.14 -5.51 9.31
C TYR A 139 1.53 -4.20 8.63
N GLU A 140 2.75 -4.18 8.08
CA GLU A 140 3.35 -2.98 7.51
C GLU A 140 3.21 -2.99 5.99
N HIS A 141 2.90 -1.81 5.43
CA HIS A 141 2.77 -1.60 3.99
C HIS A 141 3.61 -0.41 3.58
N SER A 142 4.57 -0.62 2.68
CA SER A 142 5.57 0.39 2.33
C SER A 142 4.93 1.67 1.77
N ILE A 143 3.97 1.55 0.85
CA ILE A 143 3.36 2.73 0.20
C ILE A 143 2.44 3.49 1.15
N ALA A 144 1.69 2.80 2.02
CA ALA A 144 0.92 3.48 3.06
C ALA A 144 1.84 4.20 4.05
N ASN A 145 2.97 3.58 4.41
CA ASN A 145 3.96 4.20 5.28
C ASN A 145 4.59 5.46 4.65
N MET A 146 4.78 5.49 3.32
CA MET A 146 5.20 6.69 2.57
C MET A 146 4.19 7.85 2.61
N PHE A 147 2.95 7.58 2.97
CA PHE A 147 1.96 8.64 3.17
C PHE A 147 1.86 8.99 4.66
N THR A 148 1.79 7.99 5.54
CA THR A 148 1.54 8.23 6.98
C THR A 148 2.70 8.84 7.74
N VAL A 149 3.95 8.61 7.32
CA VAL A 149 5.13 9.15 8.03
C VAL A 149 5.46 10.57 7.56
N GLN A 150 4.96 10.96 6.38
CA GLN A 150 5.23 12.22 5.68
C GLN A 150 4.13 13.27 5.86
N MET A 151 3.01 12.90 6.51
CA MET A 151 1.95 13.82 6.94
C MET A 151 2.33 14.47 8.28
#